data_AF-A0A1F4VR34-F1
#
_entry.id   AF-A0A1F4VR34-F1
#
_cell.length_a   1.000
_cell.length_b   1.000
_cell.length_c   1.000
_cell.angle_alpha   90.00
_cell.angle_beta   90.00
_cell.angle_gamma   90.00
#
_symmetry.space_group_name_H-M   'P 1'
#
loop_
_entity.id
_entity.type
_entity.pdbx_description
1 polymer ?
#
loop_
_entity_poly.entity_id
_entity_poly.type
_entity_poly.pdbx_seq_one_letter_code
_entity_poly.pdbx_strand_id
1 'polypeptide(L)' 'MDWIAALLTFAGSFLLSKKWRYGWLISGSANLLWMAYGFWVAHSVALGVLNIFMVTNAIRGFRNWKKGEVL' A
#
# COMPACT_ATOMS: atom_id res chain seq x y z
N MET A 1 11.38 -11.91 1.09
CA MET A 1 9.96 -11.48 1.29
C MET A 1 9.83 -9.97 1.04
N ASP A 2 10.69 -9.18 1.66
CA ASP A 2 11.11 -7.82 1.28
C ASP A 2 11.13 -7.51 -0.23
N TRP A 3 11.73 -8.35 -1.08
CA TRP A 3 11.81 -8.06 -2.53
C TRP A 3 10.46 -8.13 -3.24
N ILE A 4 9.56 -9.00 -2.78
CA ILE A 4 8.20 -9.12 -3.31
C ILE A 4 7.37 -7.91 -2.88
N ALA A 5 7.50 -7.48 -1.62
CA ALA A 5 6.88 -6.27 -1.12
C ALA A 5 7.36 -5.04 -1.89
N ALA A 6 8.67 -4.93 -2.17
CA ALA A 6 9.24 -3.85 -2.96
C ALA A 6 8.72 -3.81 -4.41
N LEU A 7 8.64 -4.97 -5.08
CA LEU A 7 8.07 -5.07 -6.43
C LEU A 7 6.58 -4.68 -6.45
N LEU A 8 5.80 -5.11 -5.45
CA LEU A 8 4.40 -4.72 -5.33
C LEU A 8 4.26 -3.21 -5.04
N THR A 9 5.11 -2.63 -4.20
CA THR A 9 5.11 -1.18 -3.94
C THR A 9 5.44 -0.40 -5.22
N PHE A 10 6.42 -0.88 -6.00
CA PHE A 10 6.80 -0.28 -7.29
C PHE A 10 5.66 -0.38 -8.30
N ALA A 11 5.07 -1.57 -8.47
CA ALA A 11 3.93 -1.79 -9.35
C ALA A 11 2.72 -0.93 -8.94
N GLY A 12 2.40 -0.89 -7.64
CA GLY A 12 1.31 -0.07 -7.10
C GLY A 12 1.51 1.42 -7.39
N SER A 13 2.73 1.93 -7.19
CA SER A 13 3.09 3.32 -7.47
C SER A 13 3.02 3.65 -8.95
N PHE A 14 3.51 2.75 -9.81
CA PHE A 14 3.44 2.90 -11.27
C PHE A 14 1.98 2.92 -11.77
N LEU A 15 1.13 2.04 -11.25
CA LEU A 15 -0.30 2.03 -11.59
C LEU A 15 -1.04 3.25 -11.03
N LEU A 16 -0.68 3.74 -9.84
CA LEU A 16 -1.21 5.00 -9.31
C LEU A 16 -0.86 6.18 -10.24
N SER A 17 0.39 6.24 -10.72
CA SER A 17 0.86 7.27 -11.65
C SER A 17 0.06 7.26 -12.96
N LYS A 18 -0.32 6.08 -13.47
CA LYS A 18 -1.20 5.93 -14.64
C LYS A 18 -2.68 6.22 -14.38
N LYS A 19 -3.05 6.71 -13.19
CA LYS A 19 -4.44 6.92 -12.77
C LYS A 19 -5.28 5.63 -12.87
N TRP A 20 -4.69 4.48 -12.57
CA TRP A 20 -5.42 3.21 -12.55
C TRP A 20 -5.90 2.87 -11.14
N ARG A 21 -7.20 2.60 -11.03
CA ARG A 21 -7.87 2.23 -9.76
C ARG A 21 -7.21 1.03 -9.08
N TYR A 22 -6.71 0.07 -9.86
CA TYR A 22 -6.05 -1.14 -9.35
C TYR A 22 -4.73 -0.85 -8.62
N GLY A 23 -4.10 0.31 -8.86
CA GLY A 23 -2.88 0.70 -8.15
C GLY A 23 -3.09 0.81 -6.63
N TRP A 24 -4.28 1.20 -6.19
CA TRP A 24 -4.61 1.26 -4.77
C TRP A 24 -4.70 -0.13 -4.12
N LEU A 25 -5.26 -1.11 -4.83
CA LEU A 25 -5.33 -2.49 -4.33
C LEU A 25 -3.93 -3.10 -4.21
N ILE A 26 -3.08 -2.86 -5.21
CA ILE A 26 -1.69 -3.35 -5.25
C ILE A 26 -0.87 -2.66 -4.15
N SER A 27 -1.03 -1.34 -3.97
CA SER A 27 -0.37 -0.59 -2.90
C SER A 27 -0.83 -1.06 -1.51
N GLY A 28 -2.12 -1.32 -1.32
CA GLY A 28 -2.65 -1.88 -0.06
C GLY A 28 -2.09 -3.26 0.25
N SER A 29 -2.01 -4.15 -0.74
CA SER A 29 -1.41 -5.48 -0.55
C SER A 29 0.10 -5.42 -0.33
N ALA A 30 0.81 -4.47 -0.94
CA ALA A 30 2.21 -4.19 -0.63
C ALA A 30 2.41 -3.78 0.84
N ASN A 31 1.58 -2.87 1.34
CA ASN A 31 1.65 -2.42 2.73
C ASN A 31 1.30 -3.54 3.73
N LEU A 32 0.39 -4.46 3.39
CA LEU A 32 0.16 -5.66 4.22
C LEU A 32 1.40 -6.55 4.33
N LEU A 33 2.17 -6.71 3.23
CA LEU A 33 3.43 -7.44 3.25
C LEU A 33 4.50 -6.71 4.07
N TRP A 34 4.58 -5.38 3.97
CA TRP A 34 5.47 -4.56 4.79
C TRP A 34 5.09 -4.56 6.28
N MET A 35 3.79 -4.65 6.59
CA MET A 35 3.31 -4.83 7.96
C MET A 35 3.77 -6.18 8.54
N ALA A 36 3.57 -7.26 7.78
CA ALA A 36 4.03 -8.60 8.18
C ALA A 36 5.56 -8.64 8.36
N TYR A 37 6.29 -7.99 7.46
CA TYR A 37 7.75 -7.83 7.58
C TYR A 37 8.15 -7.01 8.81
N GLY A 38 7.44 -5.91 9.08
CA GLY A 38 7.66 -5.05 10.24
C GLY A 38 7.52 -5.79 11.57
N PHE A 39 6.58 -6.74 11.63
CA PHE A 39 6.31 -7.54 12.82
C PHE A 39 7.28 -8.72 12.98
N TRP A 40 7.59 -9.44 11.90
CA TRP A 40 8.42 -10.65 11.95
C TRP A 40 9.92 -10.41 11.84
N VAL A 41 10.36 -9.39 11.11
CA VAL A 41 11.79 -9.19 10.79
C VAL A 41 12.34 -7.95 11.48
N ALA A 42 11.65 -6.82 11.34
CA ALA A 42 12.14 -5.56 11.90
C ALA A 42 11.77 -5.38 13.39
N HIS A 43 10.89 -6.22 13.95
CA HIS A 43 10.31 -6.09 15.29
C HIS A 43 9.90 -4.65 15.66
N SER A 44 9.45 -3.89 14.67
CA SER A 44 9.22 -2.44 14.79
C SER A 44 7.74 -2.14 14.76
N VAL A 45 7.21 -1.76 15.93
CA VAL A 45 5.81 -1.38 16.10
C VAL A 45 5.46 -0.17 15.22
N ALA A 46 6.41 0.75 15.02
CA ALA A 46 6.23 1.93 14.17
C ALA A 46 5.98 1.55 12.70
N LEU A 47 6.73 0.57 12.17
CA LEU A 47 6.51 0.04 10.81
C LEU A 47 5.15 -0.65 10.69
N GLY A 48 4.73 -1.41 11.71
CA GLY A 48 3.41 -2.02 11.74
C GLY A 48 2.28 -0.99 11.66
N VAL A 49 2.31 0.03 12.54
CA VAL A 49 1.29 1.09 12.60
C VAL A 49 1.25 1.92 11.31
N LEU A 50 2.42 2.29 10.77
CA LEU A 50 2.50 3.02 9.50
C LEU A 50 1.83 2.25 8.36
N ASN A 51 2.12 0.95 8.25
CA ASN A 51 1.57 0.13 7.18
C ASN A 51 0.06 -0.11 7.37
N ILE A 52 -0.44 -0.24 8.60
CA ILE A 52 -1.89 -0.25 8.88
C ILE A 52 -2.55 1.03 8.36
N PHE A 53 -1.97 2.20 8.68
CA PHE A 53 -2.48 3.48 8.21
C PHE A 53 -2.44 3.56 6.68
N MET A 54 -1.34 3.14 6.05
CA MET A 54 -1.21 3.09 4.59
C MET A 54 -2.24 2.17 3.92
N VAL A 55 -2.53 1.00 4.50
CA VAL A 55 -3.59 0.10 4.01
C VAL A 55 -4.96 0.77 4.07
N THR A 56 -5.30 1.41 5.20
CA THR A 56 -6.58 2.13 5.31
C THR A 56 -6.67 3.27 4.30
N ASN A 57 -5.56 3.99 4.08
CA ASN A 57 -5.50 5.07 3.09
C ASN A 57 -5.64 4.54 1.67
N ALA A 58 -5.07 3.36 1.37
CA ALA A 58 -5.24 2.69 0.10
C ALA A 58 -6.69 2.27 -0.17
N ILE A 59 -7.39 1.77 0.84
CA ILE A 59 -8.83 1.44 0.75
C ILE A 59 -9.66 2.72 0.53
N ARG A 60 -9.35 3.81 1.24
CA ARG A 60 -10.01 5.11 1.05
C ARG A 60 -9.76 5.65 -0.36
N GLY A 61 -8.52 5.63 -0.84
CA GLY A 61 -8.15 6.00 -2.20
C GLY A 61 -8.91 5.18 -3.25
N PHE A 62 -9.02 3.87 -3.06
CA PHE A 62 -9.79 2.99 -3.95
C PHE A 62 -11.29 3.29 -3.99
N ARG A 63 -11.89 3.66 -2.85
CA ARG A 63 -13.32 4.03 -2.74
C ARG A 63 -13.57 5.42 -3.33
N ASN A 64 -12.70 6.38 -3.07
CA ASN A 64 -12.83 7.77 -3.52
C ASN A 64 -12.39 7.96 -4.99
N TRP A 65 -11.68 6.98 -5.58
CA TRP A 65 -11.22 7.03 -6.97
C TRP A 65 -12.30 7.33 -8.01
N LYS A 66 -13.54 6.89 -7.78
CA LYS A 66 -14.66 7.14 -8.70
C LYS A 66 -15.28 8.53 -8.57
N LYS A 67 -14.98 9.28 -7.51
CA LYS A 67 -15.56 10.61 -7.29
C LYS A 67 -14.78 11.75 -7.95
N GLY A 68 -13.62 11.47 -8.57
CA GLY A 68 -12.73 12.52 -9.06
C GLY A 68 -12.09 13.37 -7.94
N GLU A 69 -12.33 13.02 -6.67
CA GLU A 69 -11.84 13.71 -5.47
C GLU A 69 -10.48 13.16 -4.99
N VAL A 70 -9.59 12.85 -5.92
CA VAL A 70 -8.18 12.59 -5.54
C VAL A 70 -7.36 13.73 -6.11
N LEU A 71 -7.40 14.85 -5.37
CA LEU A 71 -6.36 15.87 -5.35
C LEU A 71 -5.15 15.31 -4.58
#